data_AF-A0A023FCE3-F1
#
_entry.id   AF-A0A023FCE3-F1
#
_cell.length_a   1.000
_cell.length_b   1.000
_cell.length_c   1.000
_cell.angle_alpha   90.00
_cell.angle_beta   90.00
_cell.angle_gamma   90.00
#
_symmetry.space_group_name_H-M   'P 1'
#
loop_
_entity.id
_entity.type
_entity.pdbx_description
1 polymer ?
#
loop_
_entity_poly.entity_id
_entity_poly.type
_entity_poly.pdbx_seq_one_letter_code
_entity_poly.pdbx_strand_id
1 'polypeptide(L)'
;LKLHVRIRLYKGTVDDILQWPFEHKIKLCLMHPEGDKDRVLRIWRPCLQRATRSNGGAAYITDSFSVEELITDGYMENDQMRVMFELLS
;
A
#
# COMPACT_ATOMS: atom_id res chain seq x y z
N LEU A 1 10.05 14.96 8.12
CA LEU A 1 10.32 13.60 7.59
C LEU A 1 9.17 13.20 6.67
N LYS A 2 9.43 12.52 5.53
CA LYS A 2 8.38 12.11 4.58
C LYS A 2 8.30 10.58 4.49
N LEU A 3 7.08 10.06 4.56
CA LEU A 3 6.78 8.65 4.35
C LEU A 3 6.40 8.43 2.88
N HIS A 4 7.13 7.54 2.21
CA HIS A 4 6.83 7.10 0.85
C HIS A 4 6.35 5.65 0.88
N VAL A 5 5.36 5.34 0.03
CA VAL A 5 4.80 3.99 -0.03
C VAL A 5 5.06 3.37 -1.40
N ARG A 6 5.51 2.13 -1.39
CA ARG A 6 5.79 1.33 -2.58
C ARG A 6 5.09 -0.02 -2.45
N ILE A 7 4.46 -0.45 -3.52
CA ILE A 7 3.96 -1.82 -3.66
C ILE A 7 4.83 -2.58 -4.67
N ARG A 8 5.11 -3.83 -4.34
CA ARG A 8 5.80 -4.77 -5.21
C ARG A 8 5.06 -6.10 -5.17
N LEU A 9 4.78 -6.65 -6.35
CA LEU A 9 4.36 -8.04 -6.49
C LEU A 9 5.60 -8.92 -6.53
N TYR A 10 5.50 -10.03 -5.80
CA TYR A 10 6.49 -11.10 -5.79
C TYR A 10 5.91 -12.29 -6.54
N LYS A 11 6.79 -13.20 -6.98
CA LYS A 11 6.36 -14.44 -7.60
C LYS A 11 5.49 -15.23 -6.62
N GLY A 12 4.23 -15.43 -6.97
CA GLY A 12 3.29 -16.27 -6.24
C GLY A 12 3.21 -17.68 -6.79
N THR A 13 2.74 -18.61 -5.97
CA THR A 13 2.45 -20.00 -6.39
C THR A 13 1.32 -20.08 -7.40
N VAL A 14 0.43 -19.08 -7.42
CA VAL A 14 -0.76 -19.02 -8.26
C VAL A 14 -0.63 -18.05 -9.43
N ASP A 15 0.57 -17.54 -9.73
CA ASP A 15 0.78 -16.56 -10.80
C ASP A 15 0.33 -17.05 -12.19
N ASP A 16 0.30 -18.37 -12.42
CA ASP A 16 -0.11 -18.97 -13.70
C ASP A 16 -1.62 -18.97 -13.92
N ILE A 17 -2.42 -18.81 -12.86
CA ILE A 17 -3.89 -18.75 -12.94
C ILE A 17 -4.42 -17.32 -12.77
N LEU A 18 -3.58 -16.37 -12.38
CA LEU A 18 -3.93 -14.96 -12.27
C LEU A 18 -3.95 -14.29 -13.64
N GLN A 19 -4.87 -13.34 -13.81
CA GLN A 19 -4.89 -12.45 -14.96
C GLN A 19 -3.78 -11.41 -14.83
N TRP A 20 -3.08 -11.17 -15.94
CA TRP A 20 -2.01 -10.18 -16.04
C TRP A 20 -2.32 -9.20 -17.19
N PRO A 21 -2.03 -7.88 -17.03
CA PRO A 21 -1.47 -7.24 -15.84
C PRO A 21 -2.40 -7.30 -14.63
N PHE A 22 -1.84 -7.17 -13.43
CA PHE A 22 -2.61 -7.17 -12.19
C PHE A 22 -3.31 -5.82 -12.03
N GLU A 23 -4.58 -5.76 -12.44
CA GLU A 23 -5.36 -4.51 -12.57
C GLU A 23 -6.36 -4.27 -11.44
N HIS A 24 -6.09 -4.80 -10.25
CA HIS A 24 -6.93 -4.55 -9.09
C HIS A 24 -6.75 -3.12 -8.56
N LYS A 25 -7.85 -2.53 -8.08
CA LYS A 25 -7.78 -1.32 -7.28
C LYS A 25 -7.20 -1.69 -5.91
N ILE A 26 -6.16 -0.99 -5.49
CA ILE A 26 -5.56 -1.14 -4.16
C ILE A 26 -5.92 0.09 -3.36
N LYS A 27 -6.44 -0.14 -2.14
CA LYS A 27 -6.72 0.89 -1.15
C LYS A 27 -5.70 0.76 -0.02
N LEU A 28 -5.04 1.87 0.29
CA LEU A 28 -4.12 2.00 1.41
C LEU A 28 -4.79 2.82 2.50
N CYS A 29 -4.87 2.27 3.71
CA CYS A 29 -5.39 2.93 4.89
C CYS A 29 -4.33 3.02 5.98
N LEU A 30 -4.31 4.14 6.70
CA LEU A 30 -3.73 4.21 8.04
C LEU A 30 -4.81 3.92 9.05
N MET A 31 -4.54 2.93 9.90
CA MET A 31 -5.45 2.57 10.97
C MET A 31 -5.11 3.39 12.20
N HIS A 32 -6.07 4.13 12.72
CA HIS A 32 -5.89 4.85 13.97
C HIS A 32 -5.93 3.84 15.14
N PRO A 33 -5.05 3.94 16.15
CA PRO A 33 -5.05 2.99 17.26
C PRO A 33 -6.41 2.85 17.98
N GLU A 34 -7.18 3.95 18.01
CA GLU A 34 -8.54 4.03 18.58
C GLU A 34 -9.67 3.55 17.63
N GLY A 35 -9.37 3.13 16.40
CA GLY A 35 -10.31 2.48 15.47
C GLY A 35 -11.29 3.40 14.70
N ASP A 36 -11.74 4.51 15.27
CA ASP A 36 -12.81 5.33 14.67
C ASP A 36 -12.32 6.45 13.73
N LYS A 37 -11.00 6.54 13.51
CA LYS A 37 -10.36 7.63 12.75
C LYS A 37 -9.47 7.10 11.63
N ASP A 38 -9.76 5.92 11.09
CA ASP A 38 -8.99 5.36 10.00
C ASP A 38 -8.98 6.29 8.79
N ARG A 39 -7.79 6.55 8.25
CA ARG A 39 -7.59 7.47 7.13
C ARG A 39 -7.25 6.69 5.89
N VAL A 40 -8.10 6.83 4.87
CA VAL A 40 -7.75 6.38 3.51
C VAL A 40 -6.66 7.29 2.97
N LEU A 41 -5.46 6.74 2.78
CA LEU A 41 -4.35 7.47 2.19
C LEU A 41 -4.49 7.57 0.67
N ARG A 42 -4.84 6.44 0.03
CA ARG A 42 -4.93 6.39 -1.43
C ARG A 42 -5.77 5.20 -1.89
N ILE A 43 -6.45 5.39 -3.01
CA ILE A 43 -6.96 4.31 -3.87
C ILE A 43 -6.31 4.49 -5.24
N TRP A 44 -5.72 3.42 -5.79
CA TRP A 44 -5.14 3.46 -7.13
C TRP A 44 -5.24 2.11 -7.83
N ARG A 45 -5.09 2.11 -9.15
CA ARG A 45 -5.09 0.91 -9.98
C ARG A 45 -3.76 0.83 -10.71
N PRO A 46 -2.74 0.18 -10.13
CA PRO A 46 -1.44 0.09 -10.79
C PRO A 46 -1.51 -0.95 -11.92
N CYS A 47 -0.85 -0.70 -13.04
CA CYS A 47 -0.67 -1.70 -14.09
C CYS A 47 0.57 -2.54 -13.76
N LEU A 48 0.44 -3.50 -12.85
CA LEU A 48 1.57 -4.31 -12.38
C LEU A 48 1.75 -5.55 -13.25
N GLN A 49 2.91 -5.66 -13.88
CA GLN A 49 3.26 -6.84 -14.67
C GLN A 49 3.62 -8.02 -13.77
N ARG A 50 3.51 -9.22 -14.35
CA ARG A 50 3.89 -10.47 -13.70
C ARG A 50 5.32 -10.39 -13.19
N ALA A 51 5.52 -10.73 -11.92
CA ALA A 51 6.86 -10.80 -11.35
C ALA A 51 7.63 -11.95 -12.02
N THR A 52 8.79 -11.65 -12.58
CA THR A 52 9.73 -12.64 -13.10
C THR A 52 10.92 -12.77 -12.16
N ARG A 53 11.78 -13.77 -12.36
CA ARG A 53 13.03 -13.93 -11.57
C ARG A 53 13.94 -12.69 -11.62
N SER A 54 13.82 -11.86 -12.65
CA SER A 54 14.67 -10.68 -12.89
C SER A 54 13.95 -9.34 -12.69
N ASN A 55 12.61 -9.33 -12.57
CA ASN A 55 11.85 -8.10 -12.41
C ASN A 55 10.69 -8.29 -11.43
N GLY A 56 10.76 -7.62 -10.28
CA GLY A 56 9.63 -7.54 -9.35
C GLY A 56 8.72 -6.41 -9.80
N GLY A 57 7.57 -6.73 -10.39
CA GLY A 57 6.56 -5.76 -10.81
C GLY A 57 6.24 -4.81 -9.65
N ALA A 58 6.73 -3.57 -9.73
CA ALA A 58 6.64 -2.61 -8.65
C ALA A 58 5.98 -1.33 -9.13
N ALA A 59 5.05 -0.82 -8.33
CA ALA A 59 4.47 0.50 -8.49
C ALA A 59 4.80 1.34 -7.26
N TYR A 60 5.24 2.56 -7.53
CA TYR A 60 5.41 3.58 -6.50
C TYR A 60 4.12 4.38 -6.41
N ILE A 61 3.71 4.70 -5.18
CA ILE A 61 2.75 5.78 -4.99
C ILE A 61 3.56 7.06 -5.12
N THR A 62 3.13 7.97 -5.99
CA THR A 62 3.83 9.25 -6.23
C THR A 62 3.72 10.20 -5.04
N ASP A 63 2.69 10.02 -4.22
CA ASP A 63 2.41 10.86 -3.07
C ASP A 63 3.23 10.43 -1.84
N SER A 64 3.63 11.42 -1.04
CA SER A 64 4.35 11.22 0.22
C SER A 64 3.59 11.89 1.36
N PHE A 65 3.67 11.33 2.56
CA PHE A 65 2.97 11.84 3.74
C PHE A 65 3.95 12.50 4.72
N SER A 66 3.52 13.56 5.39
CA SER A 66 4.30 14.18 6.47
C SER A 66 4.25 13.30 7.71
N VAL A 67 5.40 12.78 8.15
CA VAL A 67 5.45 11.97 9.38
C VAL A 67 5.08 12.80 10.61
N GLU A 68 5.39 14.10 10.60
CA GLU A 68 5.03 15.01 11.69
C GLU A 68 3.50 15.15 11.83
N GLU A 69 2.77 15.24 10.71
CA GLU A 69 1.31 15.24 10.72
C GLU A 69 0.77 13.91 11.24
N LEU A 70 1.34 12.78 10.82
CA LEU A 70 0.91 11.45 11.28
C LEU A 70 1.11 11.26 12.79
N ILE A 71 2.18 11.82 13.36
CA ILE A 71 2.42 11.83 14.81
C ILE A 71 1.42 12.76 15.51
N THR A 72 1.27 13.98 15.00
CA THR A 72 0.38 15.00 15.59
C THR A 72 -1.08 14.53 15.61
N ASP A 73 -1.50 13.84 14.56
CA ASP A 73 -2.85 13.31 14.40
C ASP A 73 -3.07 11.98 15.15
N GLY A 74 -2.05 11.42 15.82
CA GLY A 74 -2.18 10.21 16.64
C GLY A 74 -2.12 8.87 15.90
N TYR A 75 -1.69 8.84 14.63
CA TYR A 75 -1.51 7.58 13.87
C TYR A 75 -0.22 6.82 14.22
N MET A 76 0.66 7.41 15.02
CA MET A 76 1.83 6.74 15.58
C MET A 76 1.68 6.58 17.09
N GLU A 77 1.79 5.33 17.56
CA GLU A 77 1.72 4.98 18.97
C GLU A 77 2.84 3.98 19.28
N ASN A 78 3.60 4.20 20.37
CA ASN A 78 4.73 3.33 20.76
C ASN A 78 5.73 3.09 19.62
N ASP A 79 6.06 4.14 18.84
CA ASP A 79 6.90 4.08 17.64
C ASP A 79 6.40 3.12 16.55
N GLN A 80 5.12 2.76 16.58
CA GLN A 80 4.47 1.89 15.61
C GLN A 80 3.38 2.65 14.84
N MET A 81 3.17 2.23 13.59
CA MET A 81 2.12 2.73 12.72
C MET A 81 1.42 1.53 12.09
N ARG A 82 0.08 1.58 12.05
CA ARG A 82 -0.73 0.50 11.50
C ARG A 82 -1.19 0.86 10.09
N VAL A 83 -0.90 -0.03 9.15
CA VAL A 83 -1.19 0.16 7.73
C VAL A 83 -1.99 -1.03 7.23
N MET A 84 -3.03 -0.78 6.45
CA MET A 84 -3.83 -1.81 5.81
C MET A 84 -3.86 -1.61 4.30
N PHE A 85 -3.63 -2.70 3.57
CA PHE A 85 -3.81 -2.77 2.12
C PHE A 85 -5.04 -3.62 1.83
N GLU A 86 -6.00 -3.05 1.12
CA GLU A 86 -7.20 -3.74 0.66
C GLU A 86 -7.16 -3.88 -0.86
N LEU A 87 -7.42 -5.09 -1.35
CA LEU A 87 -7.73 -5.32 -2.76
C LEU A 87 -9.24 -5.10 -2.95
N LEU A 88 -9.59 -4.12 -3.77
CA LEU A 88 -10.98 -3.82 -4.10
C LEU A 88 -11.38 -4.53 -5.40
N SER A 89 -12.60 -5.05 -5.42
CA SER A 89 -13.28 -5.64 -6.59
C SER A 89 -13.72 -4.57 -7.58
#